data_AF-A0A2V5XJ89-F1
#
_entry.id   AF-A0A2V5XJ89-F1
#
_cell.length_a   1.000
_cell.length_b   1.000
_cell.length_c   1.000
_cell.angle_alpha   90.00
_cell.angle_beta   90.00
_cell.angle_gamma   90.00
#
_symmetry.space_group_name_H-M   'P 1'
#
loop_
_entity.id
_entity.type
_entity.pdbx_description
1 polymer ?
#
loop_
_entity_poly.entity_id
_entity_poly.type
_entity_poly.pdbx_seq_one_letter_code
_entity_poly.pdbx_strand_id
1 'polypeptide(L)'
;MNSSDQSPYRFDISSEPRDAEWDEFLEATPDSNHLQSSLWSQLKFRGGWQALRLIARSDKTIVGGLQILHRRLPITGPVGYVPRGPVVARNDAALCKLMVEKLDSIARTERLTYLAIQPPRRSAQFVPELLQRGFRPSPFSLAPTATVLIEANRTQTEMLAAMRKSRRRVIRKSATGPITVRTGTERDLPAFNSLLASTGRRHRFFPPSADYFRTMWELFSRSNDIVLFIAECSGEPVATELDIAFGDTLVAYSSGRPLTGPESKD
;
A
#
# COMPACT_ATOMS: atom_id res chain seq x y z
N MET A 1 -4.64 4.74 48.79
CA MET A 1 -3.68 3.79 48.21
C MET A 1 -3.74 3.96 46.69
N ASN A 2 -2.79 4.70 46.13
CA ASN A 2 -2.70 4.93 44.69
C ASN A 2 -2.12 3.68 44.03
N SER A 3 -2.97 2.86 43.42
CA SER A 3 -2.53 1.91 42.41
C SER A 3 -2.26 2.72 41.14
N SER A 4 -0.99 3.01 40.90
CA SER A 4 -0.51 3.53 39.63
C SER A 4 -0.80 2.49 38.54
N ASP A 5 -1.84 2.76 37.75
CA ASP A 5 -2.25 2.05 36.54
C ASP A 5 -1.10 2.13 35.51
N GLN A 6 -0.12 1.24 35.63
CA GLN A 6 0.91 1.09 34.61
C GLN A 6 0.25 0.40 33.42
N SER A 7 0.05 1.16 32.34
CA SER A 7 -0.42 0.61 31.07
C SER A 7 0.41 -0.63 30.70
N PRO A 8 -0.22 -1.75 30.30
CA PRO A 8 0.51 -2.96 29.90
C PRO A 8 1.31 -2.76 28.60
N TYR A 9 1.19 -1.58 27.98
CA TYR A 9 1.81 -1.26 26.71
C TYR A 9 3.01 -0.33 26.86
N ARG A 10 4.15 -0.75 26.29
CA ARG A 10 5.29 0.13 26.04
C ARG A 10 5.19 0.72 24.63
N PHE A 11 5.50 2.00 24.49
CA PHE A 11 5.53 2.67 23.19
C PHE A 11 6.95 3.10 22.85
N ASP A 12 7.43 2.64 21.70
CA ASP A 12 8.71 3.05 21.12
C ASP A 12 8.44 3.97 19.93
N ILE A 13 9.26 5.01 19.74
CA ILE A 13 9.22 5.87 18.56
C ILE A 13 10.52 5.65 17.78
N SER A 14 10.40 5.29 16.51
CA SER A 14 11.54 5.00 15.63
C SER A 14 11.50 5.88 14.39
N SER A 15 12.65 6.46 14.03
CA SER A 15 12.88 7.15 12.75
C SER A 15 13.81 6.36 11.83
N GLU A 16 14.13 5.11 12.19
CA GLU A 16 15.07 4.30 11.43
C GLU A 16 14.54 4.05 10.01
N PRO A 17 15.38 4.14 8.96
CA PRO A 17 14.92 4.00 7.58
C PRO A 17 14.42 2.58 7.25
N ARG A 18 14.92 1.56 7.97
CA ARG A 18 14.54 0.17 7.81
C ARG A 18 14.23 -0.45 9.16
N ASP A 19 13.18 -1.26 9.21
CA ASP A 19 12.70 -1.89 10.43
C ASP A 19 12.06 -3.23 10.09
N ALA A 20 12.87 -4.29 10.12
CA ALA A 20 12.44 -5.63 9.71
C ALA A 20 11.41 -6.22 10.67
N GLU A 21 11.55 -5.98 11.97
CA GLU A 21 10.60 -6.48 12.98
C GLU A 21 9.21 -5.84 12.80
N TRP A 22 9.18 -4.54 12.49
CA TRP A 22 7.94 -3.84 12.13
C TRP A 22 7.33 -4.40 10.83
N ASP A 23 8.14 -4.63 9.80
CA ASP A 23 7.66 -5.16 8.53
C ASP A 23 7.11 -6.59 8.68
N GLU A 24 7.78 -7.45 9.46
CA GLU A 24 7.29 -8.80 9.80
C GLU A 24 5.97 -8.75 10.60
N PHE A 25 5.84 -7.84 11.56
CA PHE A 25 4.58 -7.60 12.28
C PHE A 25 3.46 -7.22 11.32
N LEU A 26 3.74 -6.31 10.37
CA LEU A 26 2.77 -5.88 9.39
C LEU A 26 2.36 -7.02 8.44
N GLU A 27 3.31 -7.83 7.96
CA GLU A 27 3.02 -8.98 7.09
C GLU A 27 2.20 -10.07 7.80
N ALA A 28 2.47 -10.30 9.08
CA ALA A 28 1.72 -11.26 9.89
C ALA A 28 0.33 -10.75 10.33
N THR A 29 0.05 -9.45 10.19
CA THR A 29 -1.21 -8.86 10.63
C THR A 29 -2.24 -8.81 9.50
N PRO A 30 -3.41 -9.48 9.62
CA PRO A 30 -4.44 -9.46 8.59
C PRO A 30 -4.92 -8.04 8.25
N ASP A 31 -5.23 -7.80 6.97
CA ASP A 31 -5.66 -6.49 6.44
C ASP A 31 -4.64 -5.33 6.65
N SER A 32 -3.38 -5.65 6.99
CA SER A 32 -2.26 -4.71 6.94
C SER A 32 -1.92 -4.33 5.49
N ASN A 33 -0.95 -3.43 5.30
CA ASN A 33 -0.65 -2.90 3.98
C ASN A 33 0.80 -2.47 3.82
N HIS A 34 1.38 -2.74 2.64
CA HIS A 34 2.73 -2.32 2.28
C HIS A 34 2.95 -0.82 2.46
N LEU A 35 1.92 0.03 2.36
CA LEU A 35 2.04 1.47 2.58
C LEU A 35 2.50 1.86 4.01
N GLN A 36 2.34 0.96 4.99
CA GLN A 36 2.83 1.14 6.37
C GLN A 36 4.26 0.60 6.57
N SER A 37 4.84 -0.10 5.60
CA SER A 37 6.16 -0.75 5.75
C SER A 37 7.32 0.25 5.72
N SER A 38 8.44 -0.15 6.32
CA SER A 38 9.70 0.57 6.25
C SER A 38 10.22 0.63 4.81
N LEU A 39 10.02 -0.42 4.01
CA LEU A 39 10.34 -0.44 2.58
C LEU A 39 9.61 0.66 1.80
N TRP A 40 8.32 0.86 2.08
CA TRP A 40 7.57 1.94 1.46
C TRP A 40 8.07 3.32 1.87
N SER A 41 8.47 3.50 3.13
CA SER A 41 9.07 4.76 3.57
C SER A 41 10.37 5.08 2.82
N GLN A 42 11.22 4.08 2.55
CA GLN A 42 12.44 4.24 1.78
C GLN A 42 12.15 4.67 0.33
N LEU A 43 11.11 4.10 -0.29
CA LEU A 43 10.68 4.53 -1.61
C LEU A 43 10.21 6.00 -1.61
N LYS A 44 9.48 6.42 -0.57
CA LYS A 44 8.99 7.80 -0.43
C LYS A 44 10.07 8.79 -0.01
N PHE A 45 11.17 8.33 0.58
CA PHE A 45 12.28 9.17 0.98
C PHE A 45 12.85 10.00 -0.17
N ARG A 46 13.00 9.40 -1.36
CA ARG A 46 13.42 10.12 -2.59
C ARG A 46 12.48 11.27 -2.99
N GLY A 47 11.22 11.21 -2.57
CA GLY A 47 10.21 12.25 -2.78
C GLY A 47 10.16 13.31 -1.66
N GLY A 48 11.17 13.35 -0.79
CA GLY A 48 11.29 14.29 0.32
C GLY A 48 10.44 13.92 1.55
N TRP A 49 9.96 12.67 1.63
CA TRP A 49 9.25 12.18 2.80
C TRP A 49 10.21 11.60 3.84
N GLN A 50 9.87 11.76 5.11
CA GLN A 50 10.50 11.10 6.24
C GLN A 50 9.46 10.23 6.94
N ALA A 51 9.92 9.27 7.74
CA ALA A 51 9.04 8.38 8.48
C ALA A 51 9.32 8.42 9.98
N LEU A 52 8.22 8.47 10.74
CA LEU A 52 8.21 8.22 12.17
C LEU A 52 7.26 7.06 12.44
N ARG A 53 7.73 6.04 13.16
CA ARG A 53 6.94 4.89 13.57
C ARG A 53 6.67 4.95 15.05
N LEU A 54 5.39 4.81 15.41
CA LEU A 54 4.96 4.54 16.76
C LEU A 54 4.72 3.03 16.86
N ILE A 55 5.45 2.36 17.73
CA ILE A 55 5.40 0.90 17.91
C ILE A 55 4.91 0.63 19.32
N ALA A 56 3.78 -0.06 19.45
CA ALA A 56 3.22 -0.51 20.71
C ALA A 56 3.60 -1.97 20.97
N ARG A 57 4.13 -2.22 22.16
CA ARG A 57 4.59 -3.54 22.59
C ARG A 57 3.90 -3.98 23.87
N SER A 58 3.56 -5.26 23.93
CA SER A 58 3.28 -5.98 25.17
C SER A 58 4.50 -6.86 25.44
N ASP A 59 5.19 -6.61 26.54
CA ASP A 59 6.52 -7.17 26.81
C ASP A 59 7.52 -6.88 25.67
N LYS A 60 7.92 -7.92 24.92
CA LYS A 60 8.84 -7.82 23.78
C LYS A 60 8.11 -7.85 22.43
N THR A 61 6.83 -8.21 22.40
CA THR A 61 6.08 -8.47 21.17
C THR A 61 5.38 -7.20 20.69
N ILE A 62 5.50 -6.88 19.40
CA ILE A 62 4.71 -5.81 18.76
C ILE A 62 3.24 -6.24 18.75
N VAL A 63 2.37 -5.40 19.28
CA VAL A 63 0.91 -5.62 19.33
C VAL A 63 0.14 -4.59 18.52
N GLY A 64 0.79 -3.51 18.09
CA GLY A 64 0.21 -2.49 17.25
C GLY A 64 1.19 -1.38 16.92
N GLY A 65 0.78 -0.48 16.04
CA GLY A 65 1.58 0.68 15.69
C GLY A 65 1.03 1.44 14.50
N LEU A 66 1.81 2.42 14.05
CA LEU A 66 1.59 3.16 12.82
C LEU A 66 2.89 3.78 12.33
N GLN A 67 2.97 4.00 11.02
CA GLN A 67 3.99 4.79 10.35
C GLN A 67 3.36 6.09 9.83
N ILE A 68 3.91 7.22 10.28
CA ILE A 68 3.62 8.56 9.79
C ILE A 68 4.65 8.88 8.71
N LEU A 69 4.20 9.10 7.47
CA LEU A 69 5.00 9.74 6.44
C LEU A 69 4.82 11.25 6.59
N HIS A 70 5.89 12.00 6.82
CA HIS A 70 5.83 13.45 6.96
C HIS A 70 6.82 14.16 6.05
N ARG A 71 6.51 15.40 5.67
CA ARG A 71 7.40 16.27 4.90
C ARG A 71 7.07 17.73 5.14
N ARG A 72 8.02 18.63 4.86
CA ARG A 72 7.80 20.08 4.94
C ARG A 72 7.36 20.64 3.60
N LEU A 73 6.26 21.40 3.59
CA LEU A 73 5.81 22.16 2.43
C LEU A 73 6.23 23.64 2.58
N PRO A 74 6.58 24.34 1.48
CA PRO A 74 7.12 25.70 1.54
C PRO A 74 6.24 26.75 2.25
N ILE A 75 4.92 26.56 2.24
CA ILE A 75 3.96 27.54 2.77
C ILE A 75 3.25 27.02 4.03
N THR A 76 2.73 25.79 3.98
CA THR A 76 1.89 25.26 5.06
C THR A 76 2.69 24.67 6.22
N GLY A 77 4.02 24.55 6.12
CA GLY A 77 4.84 23.89 7.15
C GLY A 77 4.85 22.36 7.04
N PRO A 78 5.20 21.63 8.12
CA PRO A 78 5.29 20.18 8.09
C PRO A 78 3.89 19.55 8.08
N VAL A 79 3.70 18.58 7.19
CA VAL A 79 2.45 17.82 7.05
C VAL A 79 2.73 16.33 7.20
N GLY A 80 1.78 15.59 7.73
CA GLY A 80 1.87 14.14 7.94
C GLY A 80 0.73 13.37 7.29
N TYR A 81 1.01 12.11 6.98
CA TYR A 81 0.05 11.16 6.43
C TYR A 81 0.30 9.75 7.00
N VAL A 82 -0.75 9.10 7.49
CA VAL A 82 -0.75 7.70 7.92
C VAL A 82 -1.56 6.88 6.91
N PRO A 83 -0.92 6.34 5.84
CA PRO A 83 -1.62 5.54 4.83
C PRO A 83 -1.96 4.14 5.33
N ARG A 84 -3.22 3.72 5.28
CA ARG A 84 -3.67 2.38 5.69
C ARG A 84 -3.24 1.98 7.11
N GLY A 85 -3.09 2.96 8.02
CA GLY A 85 -2.84 2.74 9.45
C GLY A 85 -3.81 3.57 10.30
N PRO A 86 -3.87 3.36 11.63
CA PRO A 86 -3.04 2.46 12.43
C PRO A 86 -3.37 0.97 12.29
N VAL A 87 -2.48 0.10 12.80
CA VAL A 87 -2.56 -1.36 12.74
C VAL A 87 -2.43 -1.96 14.15
N VAL A 88 -3.22 -2.98 14.48
CA VAL A 88 -3.12 -3.76 15.74
C VAL A 88 -3.32 -5.23 15.45
N ALA A 89 -2.64 -6.09 16.23
CA ALA A 89 -2.73 -7.54 16.11
C ALA A 89 -4.14 -8.09 16.44
N ARG A 90 -4.84 -7.42 17.36
CA ARG A 90 -6.17 -7.81 17.86
C ARG A 90 -6.98 -6.56 18.21
N ASN A 91 -8.30 -6.71 18.24
CA ASN A 91 -9.18 -5.65 18.72
C ASN A 91 -8.93 -5.40 20.21
N ASP A 92 -8.46 -4.19 20.52
CA ASP A 92 -8.19 -3.72 21.88
C ASP A 92 -8.44 -2.22 21.95
N ALA A 93 -9.57 -1.85 22.57
CA ALA A 93 -9.99 -0.45 22.67
C ALA A 93 -9.03 0.40 23.53
N ALA A 94 -8.44 -0.18 24.58
CA ALA A 94 -7.52 0.53 25.46
C ALA A 94 -6.22 0.87 24.70
N LEU A 95 -5.68 -0.10 23.94
CA LEU A 95 -4.54 0.13 23.07
C LEU A 95 -4.85 1.18 21.99
N CYS A 96 -6.03 1.09 21.35
CA CYS A 96 -6.43 2.04 20.31
C CYS A 96 -6.46 3.49 20.85
N LYS A 97 -7.07 3.70 22.01
CA LYS A 97 -7.10 5.00 22.69
C LYS A 97 -5.70 5.53 22.95
N LEU A 98 -4.83 4.72 23.56
CA LEU A 98 -3.45 5.10 23.87
C LEU A 98 -2.64 5.41 22.61
N MET A 99 -2.82 4.64 21.53
CA MET A 99 -2.16 4.90 20.24
C MET A 99 -2.58 6.24 19.63
N VAL A 100 -3.87 6.57 19.66
CA VAL A 100 -4.38 7.85 19.16
C VAL A 100 -3.87 9.01 20.02
N GLU A 101 -3.79 8.83 21.35
CA GLU A 101 -3.19 9.82 22.26
C GLU A 101 -1.70 10.07 21.95
N LYS A 102 -0.93 8.99 21.72
CA LYS A 102 0.47 9.10 21.32
C LYS A 102 0.63 9.74 19.94
N LEU A 103 -0.26 9.42 18.99
CA LEU A 103 -0.28 10.04 17.67
C LEU A 103 -0.49 11.56 17.74
N ASP A 104 -1.45 12.04 18.56
CA ASP A 104 -1.66 13.48 18.80
C ASP A 104 -0.42 14.13 19.41
N SER A 105 0.22 13.48 20.38
CA SER A 105 1.46 13.98 21.00
C SER A 105 2.63 14.07 20.01
N ILE A 106 2.80 13.06 19.15
CA ILE A 106 3.81 13.06 18.08
C ILE A 106 3.51 14.19 17.10
N ALA A 107 2.27 14.33 16.65
CA ALA A 107 1.88 15.39 15.71
C ALA A 107 2.17 16.79 16.26
N ARG A 108 1.94 17.03 17.56
CA ARG A 108 2.28 18.30 18.24
C ARG A 108 3.78 18.52 18.37
N THR A 109 4.53 17.48 18.73
CA THR A 109 6.00 17.54 18.88
C THR A 109 6.66 17.86 17.55
N GLU A 110 6.23 17.20 16.48
CA GLU A 110 6.67 17.43 15.11
C GLU A 110 6.08 18.71 14.47
N ARG A 111 5.22 19.41 15.23
CA ARG A 111 4.54 20.65 14.83
C ARG A 111 3.79 20.51 13.51
N LEU A 112 3.21 19.32 13.25
CA LEU A 112 2.45 19.04 12.04
C LEU A 112 1.27 20.01 11.95
N THR A 113 1.22 20.78 10.87
CA THR A 113 0.10 21.70 10.62
C THR A 113 -1.10 20.99 10.03
N TYR A 114 -0.88 19.80 9.47
CA TYR A 114 -1.90 18.92 8.94
C TYR A 114 -1.47 17.46 9.11
N LEU A 115 -2.37 16.62 9.59
CA LEU A 115 -2.19 15.17 9.67
C LEU A 115 -3.42 14.48 9.08
N ALA A 116 -3.22 13.77 7.98
CA ALA A 116 -4.23 12.89 7.40
C ALA A 116 -4.00 11.45 7.84
N ILE A 117 -5.10 10.72 8.05
CA ILE A 117 -5.08 9.31 8.41
C ILE A 117 -6.04 8.58 7.48
N GLN A 118 -5.57 7.49 6.90
CA GLN A 118 -6.39 6.55 6.15
C GLN A 118 -6.42 5.23 6.93
N PRO A 119 -7.42 4.98 7.79
CA PRO A 119 -7.52 3.71 8.50
C PRO A 119 -7.62 2.51 7.54
N PRO A 120 -7.03 1.33 7.87
CA PRO A 120 -7.24 0.12 7.10
C PRO A 120 -8.67 -0.41 7.28
N ARG A 121 -9.09 -1.34 6.40
CA ARG A 121 -10.50 -1.81 6.30
C ARG A 121 -11.06 -2.32 7.63
N ARG A 122 -10.31 -3.16 8.34
CA ARG A 122 -10.69 -3.75 9.64
C ARG A 122 -10.44 -2.85 10.84
N SER A 123 -9.88 -1.66 10.63
CA SER A 123 -9.44 -0.76 11.70
C SER A 123 -10.35 0.46 11.87
N ALA A 124 -11.64 0.30 11.55
CA ALA A 124 -12.67 1.28 11.90
C ALA A 124 -12.75 1.55 13.42
N GLN A 125 -12.20 0.64 14.25
CA GLN A 125 -12.11 0.81 15.70
C GLN A 125 -11.33 2.05 16.17
N PHE A 126 -10.42 2.60 15.34
CA PHE A 126 -9.73 3.85 15.67
C PHE A 126 -10.59 5.10 15.39
N VAL A 127 -11.62 4.98 14.56
CA VAL A 127 -12.42 6.14 14.10
C VAL A 127 -13.08 6.88 15.26
N PRO A 128 -13.73 6.22 16.24
CA PRO A 128 -14.32 6.93 17.38
C PRO A 128 -13.29 7.76 18.16
N GLU A 129 -12.13 7.18 18.45
CA GLU A 129 -11.04 7.86 19.18
C GLU A 129 -10.47 9.04 18.38
N LEU A 130 -10.29 8.88 17.06
CA LEU A 130 -9.86 9.96 16.17
C LEU A 130 -10.86 11.12 16.18
N LEU A 131 -12.16 10.83 16.04
CA LEU A 131 -13.20 11.86 16.05
C LEU A 131 -13.27 12.60 17.39
N GLN A 132 -13.15 11.88 18.52
CA GLN A 132 -13.10 12.49 19.86
C GLN A 132 -11.91 13.44 20.04
N ARG A 133 -10.79 13.18 19.35
CA ARG A 133 -9.60 14.04 19.36
C ARG A 133 -9.64 15.17 18.32
N GLY A 134 -10.77 15.33 17.62
CA GLY A 134 -11.02 16.45 16.71
C GLY A 134 -10.63 16.18 15.25
N PHE A 135 -10.24 14.96 14.89
CA PHE A 135 -10.12 14.58 13.48
C PHE A 135 -11.50 14.63 12.82
N ARG A 136 -11.53 14.91 11.52
CA ARG A 136 -12.76 15.00 10.73
C ARG A 136 -12.58 14.22 9.43
N PRO A 137 -13.66 13.63 8.87
CA PRO A 137 -13.62 13.10 7.52
C PRO A 137 -13.11 14.16 6.53
N SER A 138 -12.09 13.80 5.77
CA SER A 138 -11.50 14.71 4.79
C SER A 138 -12.43 14.87 3.59
N PRO A 139 -12.68 16.12 3.12
CA PRO A 139 -13.37 16.33 1.84
C PRO A 139 -12.46 16.00 0.64
N PHE A 140 -11.15 15.84 0.88
CA PHE A 140 -10.17 15.48 -0.13
C PHE A 140 -9.87 13.99 -0.11
N SER A 141 -9.96 13.36 -1.28
CA SER A 141 -9.54 11.97 -1.49
C SER A 141 -8.02 11.91 -1.66
N LEU A 142 -7.30 11.74 -0.55
CA LEU A 142 -5.84 11.51 -0.57
C LEU A 142 -5.46 10.10 -1.03
N ALA A 143 -6.44 9.21 -1.11
CA ALA A 143 -6.31 7.83 -1.56
C ALA A 143 -7.65 7.39 -2.18
N PRO A 144 -7.69 6.23 -2.88
CA PRO A 144 -8.94 5.66 -3.38
C PRO A 144 -9.96 5.48 -2.24
N THR A 145 -11.20 5.93 -2.46
CA THR A 145 -12.30 5.83 -1.48
C THR A 145 -12.96 4.45 -1.48
N ALA A 146 -12.81 3.70 -2.56
CA ALA A 146 -13.28 2.33 -2.70
C ALA A 146 -12.20 1.45 -3.32
N THR A 147 -12.15 0.19 -2.90
CA THR A 147 -11.23 -0.82 -3.44
C THR A 147 -12.03 -2.09 -3.69
N VAL A 148 -11.85 -2.70 -4.88
CA VAL A 148 -12.42 -4.01 -5.18
C VAL A 148 -11.47 -5.07 -4.62
N LEU A 149 -11.96 -5.88 -3.67
CA LEU A 149 -11.23 -7.02 -3.13
C LEU A 149 -11.72 -8.29 -3.82
N ILE A 150 -10.77 -9.11 -4.26
CA ILE A 150 -11.03 -10.42 -4.86
C ILE A 150 -10.47 -11.47 -3.91
N GLU A 151 -11.34 -12.35 -3.42
CA GLU A 151 -10.91 -13.48 -2.60
C GLU A 151 -10.19 -14.50 -3.49
N ALA A 152 -8.88 -14.67 -3.26
CA ALA A 152 -8.02 -15.58 -4.01
C ALA A 152 -7.86 -16.97 -3.35
N ASN A 153 -8.59 -17.25 -2.26
CA ASN A 153 -8.63 -18.55 -1.59
C ASN A 153 -9.57 -19.57 -2.28
N ARG A 154 -10.11 -19.21 -3.45
CA ARG A 154 -11.01 -20.05 -4.25
C ARG A 154 -10.24 -20.66 -5.41
N THR A 155 -10.70 -21.80 -5.91
CA THR A 155 -10.16 -22.36 -7.14
C THR A 155 -10.42 -21.44 -8.33
N GLN A 156 -9.57 -21.51 -9.36
CA GLN A 156 -9.76 -20.74 -10.59
C GLN A 156 -11.15 -20.97 -11.22
N THR A 157 -11.64 -22.21 -11.16
CA THR A 157 -12.98 -22.58 -11.65
C THR A 157 -14.09 -21.83 -10.90
N GLU A 158 -14.03 -21.80 -9.57
CA GLU A 158 -15.00 -21.09 -8.72
C GLU A 158 -14.93 -19.57 -8.94
N MET A 159 -13.71 -19.01 -9.02
CA MET A 159 -13.51 -17.60 -9.31
C MET A 159 -14.12 -17.22 -10.66
N LEU A 160 -13.88 -18.02 -11.70
CA LEU A 160 -14.48 -17.81 -13.01
C LEU A 160 -16.00 -17.91 -12.93
N ALA A 161 -16.55 -18.94 -12.29
CA ALA A 161 -18.00 -19.15 -12.16
C ALA A 161 -18.72 -17.97 -11.51
N ALA A 162 -18.09 -17.29 -10.55
CA ALA A 162 -18.63 -16.10 -9.89
C ALA A 162 -18.65 -14.84 -10.80
N MET A 163 -17.90 -14.80 -11.90
CA MET A 163 -17.88 -13.64 -12.81
C MET A 163 -19.13 -13.57 -13.68
N ARG A 164 -19.47 -12.36 -14.19
CA ARG A 164 -20.51 -12.21 -15.23
C ARG A 164 -20.18 -13.06 -16.47
N LYS A 165 -21.20 -13.65 -17.11
CA LYS A 165 -21.05 -14.52 -18.29
C LYS A 165 -20.21 -13.88 -19.41
N SER A 166 -20.40 -12.59 -19.67
CA SER A 166 -19.63 -11.83 -20.66
C SER A 166 -18.13 -11.78 -20.33
N ARG A 167 -17.76 -11.53 -19.07
CA ARG A 167 -16.36 -11.51 -18.62
C ARG A 167 -15.72 -12.88 -18.72
N ARG A 168 -16.41 -13.95 -18.28
CA ARG A 168 -15.94 -15.34 -18.45
C ARG A 168 -15.64 -15.68 -19.92
N ARG A 169 -16.51 -15.26 -20.83
CA ARG A 169 -16.33 -15.51 -22.27
C ARG A 169 -15.06 -14.84 -22.81
N VAL A 170 -14.79 -13.60 -22.40
CA VAL A 170 -13.58 -12.87 -22.82
C VAL A 170 -12.31 -13.55 -22.30
N ILE A 171 -12.29 -13.95 -21.02
CA ILE A 171 -11.12 -14.64 -20.42
C ILE A 171 -10.85 -15.99 -21.10
N ARG A 172 -11.90 -16.76 -21.40
CA ARG A 172 -11.74 -18.03 -22.14
C ARG A 172 -11.21 -17.80 -23.56
N LYS A 173 -11.69 -16.77 -24.25
CA LYS A 173 -11.20 -16.40 -25.58
C LYS A 173 -9.73 -15.97 -25.55
N SER A 174 -9.30 -15.24 -24.50
CA SER A 174 -7.89 -14.84 -24.39
C SER A 174 -6.96 -16.01 -24.14
N ALA A 175 -7.42 -17.07 -23.44
CA ALA A 175 -6.62 -18.26 -23.17
C ALA A 175 -6.30 -19.10 -24.43
N THR A 176 -7.10 -18.97 -25.50
CA THR A 176 -6.88 -19.64 -26.79
C THR A 176 -6.27 -18.71 -27.84
N GLY A 177 -5.96 -17.46 -27.46
CA GLY A 177 -5.42 -16.45 -28.37
C GLY A 177 -3.90 -16.53 -28.52
N PRO A 178 -3.30 -15.66 -29.34
CA PRO A 178 -1.85 -15.59 -29.54
C PRO A 178 -1.09 -14.95 -28.37
N ILE A 179 -1.80 -14.60 -27.28
CA ILE A 179 -1.22 -13.88 -26.14
C ILE A 179 -0.71 -14.89 -25.11
N THR A 180 0.57 -14.79 -24.76
CA THR A 180 1.17 -15.49 -23.63
C THR A 180 1.43 -14.51 -22.49
N VAL A 181 1.48 -15.01 -21.25
CA VAL A 181 1.83 -14.19 -20.07
C VAL A 181 3.00 -14.84 -19.35
N ARG A 182 4.04 -14.07 -19.05
CA ARG A 182 5.17 -14.49 -18.24
C ARG A 182 5.41 -13.53 -17.08
N THR A 183 6.14 -14.00 -16.07
CA THR A 183 6.73 -13.11 -15.07
C THR A 183 7.92 -12.37 -15.68
N GLY A 184 7.98 -11.07 -15.40
CA GLY A 184 9.04 -10.16 -15.78
C GLY A 184 10.14 -10.11 -14.74
N THR A 185 11.25 -9.52 -15.14
CA THR A 185 12.42 -9.23 -14.29
C THR A 185 12.70 -7.73 -14.29
N GLU A 186 13.72 -7.28 -13.56
CA GLU A 186 14.18 -5.89 -13.60
C GLU A 186 14.45 -5.40 -15.03
N ARG A 187 14.94 -6.29 -15.90
CA ARG A 187 15.27 -5.98 -17.30
C ARG A 187 14.04 -5.59 -18.13
N ASP A 188 12.85 -5.94 -17.67
CA ASP A 188 11.59 -5.64 -18.34
C ASP A 188 10.97 -4.30 -17.88
N LEU A 189 11.53 -3.65 -16.85
CA LEU A 189 11.04 -2.34 -16.37
C LEU A 189 11.00 -1.25 -17.46
N PRO A 190 11.94 -1.17 -18.43
CA PRO A 190 11.83 -0.23 -19.54
C PRO A 190 10.57 -0.43 -20.39
N ALA A 191 10.21 -1.69 -20.69
CA ALA A 191 9.00 -2.02 -21.44
C ALA A 191 7.73 -1.65 -20.65
N PHE A 192 7.70 -1.98 -19.36
CA PHE A 192 6.64 -1.56 -18.44
C PHE A 192 6.47 -0.03 -18.41
N ASN A 193 7.55 0.72 -18.23
CA ASN A 193 7.51 2.19 -18.18
C ASN A 193 6.99 2.80 -19.49
N SER A 194 7.39 2.26 -20.65
CA SER A 194 6.92 2.70 -21.96
C SER A 194 5.41 2.48 -22.15
N LEU A 195 4.91 1.30 -21.77
CA LEU A 195 3.49 0.96 -21.83
C LEU A 195 2.65 1.74 -20.82
N LEU A 196 3.19 1.98 -19.62
CA LEU A 196 2.54 2.81 -18.62
C LEU A 196 2.47 4.28 -19.07
N ALA A 197 3.52 4.83 -19.68
CA ALA A 197 3.51 6.17 -20.27
C ALA A 197 2.47 6.30 -21.40
N SER A 198 2.33 5.26 -22.23
CA SER A 198 1.27 5.19 -23.25
C SER A 198 -0.13 5.21 -22.65
N THR A 199 -0.33 4.49 -21.56
CA THR A 199 -1.59 4.50 -20.79
C THR A 199 -1.85 5.84 -20.12
N GLY A 200 -0.81 6.47 -19.55
CA GLY A 200 -0.84 7.82 -18.99
C GLY A 200 -1.30 8.87 -20.01
N ARG A 201 -0.75 8.84 -21.23
CA ARG A 201 -1.18 9.71 -22.33
C ARG A 201 -2.66 9.52 -22.67
N ARG A 202 -3.11 8.26 -22.79
CA ARG A 202 -4.52 7.93 -23.13
C ARG A 202 -5.50 8.41 -22.06
N HIS A 203 -5.18 8.17 -20.79
CA HIS A 203 -6.05 8.46 -19.65
C HIS A 203 -5.75 9.80 -18.96
N ARG A 204 -4.84 10.60 -19.52
CA ARG A 204 -4.45 11.95 -19.06
C ARG A 204 -3.93 12.00 -17.62
N PHE A 205 -3.01 11.10 -17.28
CA PHE A 205 -2.27 11.16 -16.03
C PHE A 205 -0.75 11.05 -16.26
N PHE A 206 0.02 11.57 -15.31
CA PHE A 206 1.48 11.46 -15.31
C PHE A 206 1.91 10.26 -14.46
N PRO A 207 2.44 9.19 -15.06
CA PRO A 207 2.97 8.09 -14.27
C PRO A 207 4.21 8.51 -13.48
N PRO A 208 4.55 7.81 -12.39
CA PRO A 208 5.84 7.96 -11.74
C PRO A 208 7.01 7.74 -12.71
N SER A 209 8.18 8.27 -12.36
CA SER A 209 9.38 8.14 -13.19
C SER A 209 9.89 6.70 -13.29
N ALA A 210 10.71 6.41 -14.30
CA ALA A 210 11.38 5.12 -14.40
C ALA A 210 12.28 4.82 -13.19
N ASP A 211 12.92 5.85 -12.61
CA ASP A 211 13.72 5.71 -11.38
C ASP A 211 12.86 5.30 -10.17
N TYR A 212 11.61 5.79 -10.08
CA TYR A 212 10.68 5.38 -9.04
C TYR A 212 10.41 3.87 -9.09
N PHE A 213 10.11 3.33 -10.28
CA PHE A 213 9.82 1.91 -10.44
C PHE A 213 11.06 1.02 -10.31
N ARG A 214 12.24 1.48 -10.75
CA ARG A 214 13.51 0.78 -10.47
C ARG A 214 13.79 0.71 -8.96
N THR A 215 13.64 1.81 -8.24
CA THR A 215 13.79 1.84 -6.78
C THR A 215 12.80 0.93 -6.08
N MET A 216 11.54 0.95 -6.52
CA MET A 216 10.50 0.06 -5.99
C MET A 216 10.89 -1.41 -6.22
N TRP A 217 11.35 -1.76 -7.41
CA TRP A 217 11.83 -3.11 -7.71
C TRP A 217 13.01 -3.51 -6.81
N GLU A 218 14.04 -2.67 -6.70
CA GLU A 218 15.21 -2.92 -5.84
C GLU A 218 14.83 -3.17 -4.36
N LEU A 219 13.82 -2.45 -3.85
CA LEU A 219 13.37 -2.56 -2.46
C LEU A 219 12.53 -3.82 -2.20
N PHE A 220 11.54 -4.10 -3.05
CA PHE A 220 10.54 -5.15 -2.81
C PHE A 220 10.93 -6.52 -3.39
N SER A 221 11.83 -6.58 -4.39
CA SER A 221 12.27 -7.87 -4.97
C SER A 221 13.08 -8.73 -4.01
N ARG A 222 13.71 -8.13 -2.98
CA ARG A 222 14.52 -8.86 -1.98
C ARG A 222 13.71 -9.84 -1.14
N SER A 223 12.43 -9.55 -0.95
CA SER A 223 11.47 -10.37 -0.21
C SER A 223 10.50 -11.12 -1.14
N ASN A 224 10.67 -11.02 -2.46
CA ASN A 224 9.70 -11.48 -3.48
C ASN A 224 8.31 -10.82 -3.37
N ASP A 225 8.26 -9.60 -2.84
CA ASP A 225 7.02 -8.84 -2.60
C ASP A 225 6.57 -8.01 -3.81
N ILE A 226 7.21 -8.20 -4.96
CA ILE A 226 6.86 -7.51 -6.20
C ILE A 226 6.88 -8.48 -7.37
N VAL A 227 5.86 -8.39 -8.22
CA VAL A 227 5.75 -9.20 -9.42
C VAL A 227 5.36 -8.31 -10.60
N LEU A 228 6.04 -8.49 -11.72
CA LEU A 228 5.68 -7.90 -13.01
C LEU A 228 5.13 -9.01 -13.89
N PHE A 229 3.92 -8.87 -14.38
CA PHE A 229 3.37 -9.71 -15.44
C PHE A 229 3.51 -9.00 -16.78
N ILE A 230 3.91 -9.75 -17.80
CA ILE A 230 4.09 -9.26 -19.16
C ILE A 230 3.27 -10.14 -20.08
N ALA A 231 2.26 -9.53 -20.71
CA ALA A 231 1.51 -10.16 -21.77
C ALA A 231 2.20 -9.87 -23.10
N GLU A 232 2.52 -10.91 -23.86
CA GLU A 232 3.22 -10.83 -25.13
C GLU A 232 2.37 -11.40 -26.25
N CYS A 233 2.44 -10.80 -27.43
CA CYS A 233 1.87 -11.33 -28.66
C CYS A 233 2.99 -11.45 -29.69
N SER A 234 3.27 -12.67 -30.16
CA SER A 234 4.40 -12.93 -31.08
C SER A 234 5.76 -12.43 -30.57
N GLY A 235 5.99 -12.50 -29.25
CA GLY A 235 7.23 -12.04 -28.60
C GLY A 235 7.28 -10.55 -28.24
N GLU A 236 6.28 -9.76 -28.65
CA GLU A 236 6.23 -8.32 -28.36
C GLU A 236 5.34 -8.03 -27.14
N PRO A 237 5.81 -7.26 -26.13
CA PRO A 237 5.01 -6.85 -24.99
C PRO A 237 3.80 -5.99 -25.39
N VAL A 238 2.59 -6.48 -25.12
CA VAL A 238 1.31 -5.82 -25.43
C VAL A 238 0.52 -5.40 -24.19
N ALA A 239 0.90 -5.85 -22.99
CA ALA A 239 0.42 -5.30 -21.74
C ALA A 239 1.38 -5.67 -20.60
N THR A 240 1.38 -4.85 -19.55
CA THR A 240 2.12 -5.12 -18.31
C THR A 240 1.27 -4.82 -17.09
N GLU A 241 1.49 -5.57 -16.01
CA GLU A 241 0.88 -5.37 -14.70
C GLU A 241 1.96 -5.55 -13.63
N LEU A 242 2.22 -4.50 -12.84
CA LEU A 242 3.14 -4.55 -11.71
C LEU A 242 2.31 -4.59 -10.43
N ASP A 243 2.54 -5.60 -9.60
CA ASP A 243 1.79 -5.85 -8.37
C ASP A 243 2.72 -5.96 -7.17
N ILE A 244 2.20 -5.62 -6.00
CA ILE A 244 2.91 -5.73 -4.72
C ILE A 244 2.22 -6.80 -3.86
N ALA A 245 2.94 -7.86 -3.52
CA ALA A 245 2.49 -8.84 -2.53
C ALA A 245 2.89 -8.34 -1.13
N PHE A 246 1.98 -8.43 -0.17
CA PHE A 246 2.28 -8.05 1.21
C PHE A 246 1.32 -8.75 2.17
N GLY A 247 1.86 -9.56 3.09
CA GLY A 247 1.07 -10.42 3.96
C GLY A 247 0.14 -11.34 3.16
N ASP A 248 -1.17 -11.24 3.43
CA ASP A 248 -2.21 -12.05 2.77
C ASP A 248 -2.78 -11.43 1.48
N THR A 249 -2.23 -10.31 1.00
CA THR A 249 -2.83 -9.50 -0.05
C THR A 249 -1.86 -9.23 -1.21
N LEU A 250 -2.31 -9.48 -2.44
CA LEU A 250 -1.68 -8.97 -3.67
C LEU A 250 -2.39 -7.69 -4.13
N VAL A 251 -1.67 -6.58 -4.21
CA VAL A 251 -2.20 -5.29 -4.65
C VAL A 251 -1.86 -5.07 -6.12
N ALA A 252 -2.89 -5.01 -6.96
CA ALA A 252 -2.77 -4.56 -8.34
C ALA A 252 -2.33 -3.08 -8.39
N TYR A 253 -1.04 -2.83 -8.62
CA TYR A 253 -0.44 -1.53 -8.34
C TYR A 253 -0.45 -0.62 -9.57
N SER A 254 0.03 -1.10 -10.71
CA SER A 254 0.09 -0.29 -11.93
C SER A 254 0.10 -1.13 -13.19
N SER A 255 -0.65 -0.71 -14.21
CA SER A 255 -0.73 -1.41 -15.49
C SER A 255 -0.45 -0.52 -16.68
N GLY A 256 0.26 -1.09 -17.66
CA GLY A 256 0.64 -0.44 -18.90
C GLY A 256 0.05 -1.18 -20.10
N ARG A 257 -0.48 -0.42 -21.06
CA ARG A 257 -1.00 -0.91 -22.34
C ARG A 257 -0.65 0.06 -23.48
N PRO A 258 -0.55 -0.43 -24.73
CA PRO A 258 -0.30 0.41 -25.89
C PRO A 258 -1.40 1.45 -26.13
N LEU A 259 -1.08 2.47 -26.93
CA LEU A 259 -2.01 3.55 -27.30
C LEU A 259 -3.18 3.03 -28.15
N THR A 260 -2.89 2.14 -29.10
CA THR A 260 -3.86 1.43 -29.94
C THR A 260 -3.91 -0.04 -29.52
N GLY A 261 -5.09 -0.69 -29.60
CA GLY A 261 -5.16 -2.13 -29.38
C GLY A 261 -4.27 -2.88 -30.39
N PRO A 262 -3.87 -4.14 -30.13
CA PRO A 262 -3.26 -4.94 -31.17
C PRO A 262 -4.19 -4.93 -32.38
N GLU A 263 -3.66 -4.56 -33.56
CA GLU A 263 -4.40 -4.72 -34.80
C GLU A 263 -4.82 -6.17 -34.88
N SER A 264 -6.14 -6.42 -34.91
CA SER A 264 -6.64 -7.72 -35.30
C SER A 264 -6.21 -7.91 -36.75
N LYS A 265 -5.13 -8.66 -36.96
CA LYS A 265 -4.88 -9.26 -38.26
C LYS A 265 -5.97 -10.32 -38.42
N ASP A 266 -7.00 -9.95 -39.18
CA ASP A 266 -7.98 -10.88 -39.74
C ASP A 266 -7.26 -11.96 -40.57
#